data_AF-A0A2N0LHP4-F1
#
_entry.id   AF-A0A2N0LHP4-F1
#
_cell.length_a   1.000
_cell.length_b   1.000
_cell.length_c   1.000
_cell.angle_alpha   90.00
_cell.angle_beta   90.00
_cell.angle_gamma   90.00
#
_symmetry.space_group_name_H-M   'P 1'
#
loop_
_entity.id
_entity.type
_entity.pdbx_description
1 polymer ?
#
loop_
_entity_poly.entity_id
_entity_poly.type
_entity_poly.pdbx_seq_one_letter_code
_entity_poly.pdbx_strand_id
1 'polypeptide(L)'
;MSPGANQWEELTNGLPVDPFVAGIMIHPNDPEVIYTGTQDGPYRSANWGNSWERLDYPKTGAPPWTFMFRPVDPSLMYLGTALGEI
;
A
#
# COMPACT_ATOMS: atom_id res chain seq x y z
N MET A 1 -3.05 8.83 18.69
CA MET A 1 -2.87 7.40 19.05
C MET A 1 -3.86 7.08 20.13
N SER A 2 -4.81 6.17 19.91
CA SER A 2 -5.53 5.57 21.03
C SER A 2 -4.64 4.47 21.61
N PRO A 3 -4.22 4.55 22.88
CA PRO A 3 -3.69 3.40 23.60
C PRO A 3 -4.90 2.49 23.91
N GLY A 4 -5.07 1.38 23.19
CA GLY A 4 -6.22 0.50 23.44
C GLY A 4 -6.42 -0.78 22.63
N ALA A 5 -5.71 -1.04 21.54
CA ALA A 5 -5.97 -2.24 20.75
C ALA A 5 -5.01 -3.39 21.10
N ASN A 6 -5.34 -4.19 22.11
CA ASN A 6 -4.72 -5.52 22.33
C ASN A 6 -5.25 -6.57 21.34
N GLN A 7 -5.84 -6.16 20.22
CA GLN A 7 -6.46 -7.01 19.23
C GLN A 7 -6.04 -6.56 17.84
N TRP A 8 -5.69 -7.53 17.00
CA TRP A 8 -5.44 -7.33 15.59
C TRP A 8 -6.76 -7.48 14.83
N GLU A 9 -7.04 -6.57 13.92
CA GLU A 9 -8.18 -6.62 13.01
C GLU A 9 -7.67 -6.82 11.58
N GLU A 10 -8.38 -7.65 10.81
CA GLU A 10 -8.08 -7.84 9.41
C GLU A 10 -8.73 -6.73 8.56
N LEU A 11 -7.89 -6.00 7.82
CA LEU A 11 -8.30 -4.87 7.00
C LEU A 11 -8.07 -5.18 5.51
N THR A 12 -8.80 -6.15 4.97
CA THR A 12 -8.60 -6.69 3.61
C THR A 12 -9.69 -6.30 2.61
N ASN A 13 -10.67 -5.49 3.01
CA ASN A 13 -11.78 -5.09 2.15
C ASN A 13 -11.30 -4.34 0.89
N GLY A 14 -11.48 -4.95 -0.29
CA GLY A 14 -11.02 -4.42 -1.57
C GLY A 14 -9.62 -4.86 -2.01
N LEU A 15 -8.86 -5.54 -1.14
CA LEU A 15 -7.63 -6.26 -1.52
C LEU A 15 -7.97 -7.57 -2.27
N PRO A 16 -7.01 -8.15 -3.01
CA PRO A 16 -7.19 -9.47 -3.61
C PRO A 16 -7.34 -10.55 -2.53
N VAL A 17 -7.90 -11.70 -2.92
CA VAL A 17 -7.98 -12.89 -2.06
C VAL A 17 -6.56 -13.35 -1.71
N ASP A 18 -6.32 -13.68 -0.44
CA ASP A 18 -5.01 -14.06 0.12
C ASP A 18 -3.89 -13.08 -0.30
N PRO A 19 -3.99 -11.80 0.11
CA PRO A 19 -3.05 -10.78 -0.36
C PRO A 19 -1.67 -11.03 0.22
N PHE A 20 -0.67 -11.15 -0.65
CA PHE A 20 0.73 -11.08 -0.26
C PHE A 20 1.15 -9.62 -0.19
N VAL A 21 1.12 -9.06 1.03
CA VAL A 21 1.49 -7.66 1.27
C VAL A 21 2.99 -7.53 1.50
N ALA A 22 3.68 -6.91 0.55
CA ALA A 22 5.13 -6.77 0.58
C ALA A 22 5.61 -5.50 1.30
N GLY A 23 4.77 -4.47 1.38
CA GLY A 23 5.12 -3.21 2.02
C GLY A 23 3.90 -2.33 2.27
N ILE A 24 3.95 -1.54 3.35
CA ILE A 24 2.92 -0.59 3.75
C ILE A 24 3.58 0.78 3.97
N MET A 25 2.90 1.84 3.56
CA MET A 25 3.37 3.22 3.72
C MET A 25 2.20 4.13 4.08
N ILE A 26 2.37 4.96 5.10
CA ILE A 26 1.39 5.97 5.52
C ILE A 26 1.78 7.30 4.89
N HIS A 27 0.81 8.03 4.35
CA HIS A 27 1.07 9.35 3.78
C HIS A 27 1.53 10.33 4.88
N PRO A 28 2.64 11.06 4.68
CA PRO A 28 3.31 11.80 5.77
C PRO A 28 2.51 12.99 6.30
N ASN A 29 1.63 13.57 5.48
CA ASN A 29 0.80 14.72 5.85
C ASN A 29 -0.69 14.36 6.02
N ASP A 30 -1.07 13.11 5.78
CA ASP A 30 -2.46 12.65 5.84
C ASP A 30 -2.53 11.18 6.31
N PRO A 31 -2.53 10.92 7.63
CA PRO A 31 -2.43 9.57 8.16
C PRO A 31 -3.62 8.65 7.86
N GLU A 32 -4.73 9.16 7.32
CA GLU A 32 -5.85 8.32 6.88
C GLU A 32 -5.53 7.60 5.57
N VAL A 33 -4.60 8.17 4.78
CA VAL A 33 -4.17 7.65 3.50
C VAL A 33 -3.00 6.69 3.68
N ILE A 34 -3.22 5.45 3.26
CA ILE A 34 -2.25 4.36 3.36
C ILE A 34 -2.07 3.72 1.98
N TYR A 35 -0.85 3.37 1.65
CA TYR A 35 -0.48 2.65 0.43
C TYR A 35 0.08 1.29 0.78
N THR A 36 -0.24 0.30 -0.04
CA THR A 36 0.30 -1.05 0.11
C THR A 36 0.59 -1.67 -1.24
N GLY A 37 1.55 -2.58 -1.27
CA GLY A 37 1.90 -3.37 -2.44
C GLY A 37 1.45 -4.81 -2.28
N THR A 38 0.74 -5.32 -3.29
CA THR A 38 0.32 -6.73 -3.36
C THR A 38 0.91 -7.42 -4.58
N GLN A 39 0.70 -8.74 -4.69
CA GLN A 39 1.04 -9.50 -5.89
C GLN A 39 0.33 -8.99 -7.17
N ASP A 40 -0.82 -8.31 -7.04
CA ASP A 40 -1.60 -7.77 -8.17
C ASP A 40 -1.26 -6.30 -8.49
N GLY A 41 -0.45 -5.65 -7.65
CA GLY A 41 -0.04 -4.26 -7.81
C GLY A 41 -0.28 -3.40 -6.57
N PRO A 42 -0.13 -2.08 -6.71
CA PRO A 42 -0.28 -1.13 -5.62
C PRO A 42 -1.75 -0.79 -5.34
N TYR A 43 -2.06 -0.63 -4.06
CA TYR A 43 -3.38 -0.28 -3.54
C TYR A 43 -3.27 0.94 -2.64
N ARG A 44 -4.35 1.71 -2.56
CA ARG A 44 -4.51 2.86 -1.66
C ARG A 44 -5.77 2.68 -0.81
N SER A 45 -5.66 3.01 0.45
CA SER A 45 -6.79 3.31 1.33
C SER A 45 -6.81 4.81 1.63
N ALA A 46 -8.01 5.36 1.81
CA ALA A 46 -8.24 6.74 2.25
C ALA A 46 -8.96 6.81 3.60
N ASN A 47 -9.02 5.68 4.33
CA ASN A 47 -9.79 5.54 5.57
C ASN A 47 -9.14 4.54 6.52
N TRP A 48 -7.84 4.69 6.77
CA TRP A 48 -7.05 3.87 7.71
C TRP A 48 -7.00 2.36 7.38
N GLY A 49 -7.23 1.98 6.12
CA GLY A 49 -7.25 0.59 5.69
C GLY A 49 -8.62 -0.08 5.71
N ASN A 50 -9.69 0.62 6.11
CA ASN A 50 -11.04 0.03 6.15
C ASN A 50 -11.56 -0.37 4.75
N SER A 51 -11.09 0.29 3.70
CA SER A 51 -11.27 -0.12 2.31
C SER A 51 -10.08 0.24 1.45
N TRP A 52 -9.81 -0.59 0.45
CA TRP A 52 -8.70 -0.44 -0.48
C TRP A 52 -9.18 -0.35 -1.92
N GLU A 53 -8.49 0.48 -2.69
CA GLU A 53 -8.68 0.63 -4.13
C GLU A 53 -7.36 0.34 -4.84
N ARG A 54 -7.42 -0.49 -5.89
CA ARG A 54 -6.27 -0.76 -6.74
C ARG A 54 -5.94 0.50 -7.53
N LEU A 55 -4.68 0.93 -7.50
CA LEU A 55 -4.23 2.06 -8.30
C LEU A 55 -4.07 1.66 -9.77
N ASP A 56 -4.04 2.65 -10.64
CA ASP A 56 -3.76 2.44 -12.07
C ASP A 56 -2.33 1.91 -12.23
N TYR A 57 -2.24 0.61 -12.51
CA TYR A 57 -0.99 -0.13 -12.60
C TYR A 57 -1.18 -1.29 -13.59
N PRO A 58 -0.22 -1.54 -14.51
CA PRO A 58 -0.35 -2.60 -15.49
C PRO A 58 -0.60 -3.97 -14.84
N LYS A 59 -1.55 -4.75 -15.38
CA LYS A 59 -1.85 -6.10 -14.88
C LYS A 59 -0.67 -7.07 -15.01
N THR A 60 0.23 -6.79 -15.95
CA THR A 60 1.48 -7.55 -16.17
C THR A 60 2.69 -6.85 -15.54
N GLY A 61 2.48 -5.81 -14.72
CA GLY A 61 3.55 -5.13 -14.03
C GLY A 61 4.10 -5.99 -12.88
N ALA A 62 5.36 -5.78 -12.53
CA ALA A 62 6.00 -6.49 -11.44
C ALA A 62 5.41 -6.06 -10.08
N PRO A 63 5.25 -6.98 -9.10
CA PRO A 63 4.75 -6.64 -7.78
C PRO A 63 5.58 -5.52 -7.13
N PRO A 64 4.93 -4.46 -6.59
CA PRO A 64 5.62 -3.47 -5.81
C PRO A 64 6.01 -4.01 -4.44
N TRP A 65 7.29 -3.85 -4.10
CA TRP A 65 7.85 -4.28 -2.82
C TRP A 65 8.05 -3.12 -1.85
N THR A 66 8.37 -1.94 -2.39
CA THR A 66 8.67 -0.77 -1.58
C THR A 66 8.08 0.49 -2.19
N PHE A 67 7.74 1.41 -1.31
CA PHE A 67 7.18 2.71 -1.62
C PHE A 67 8.04 3.76 -0.93
N MET A 68 8.25 4.90 -1.57
CA MET A 68 8.94 6.02 -0.94
C MET A 68 8.35 7.33 -1.44
N PHE A 69 7.81 8.14 -0.53
CA PHE A 69 7.47 9.52 -0.87
C PHE A 69 8.73 10.31 -1.17
N ARG A 70 8.67 11.16 -2.18
CA ARG A 70 9.72 12.14 -2.43
C ARG A 70 9.85 13.04 -1.18
N PRO A 71 11.06 13.20 -0.62
CA PRO A 71 11.26 14.12 0.49
C PRO A 71 10.83 15.54 0.11
N VAL A 72 10.24 16.28 1.06
CA VAL A 72 9.73 17.67 0.89
C VAL A 72 8.44 17.79 0.07
N ASP A 73 8.13 16.83 -0.81
CA ASP A 73 6.98 16.90 -1.70
C ASP A 73 6.31 15.52 -1.86
N PRO A 74 5.34 15.17 -0.99
CA PRO A 74 4.69 13.86 -1.02
C PRO A 74 3.65 13.72 -2.13
N SER A 75 3.50 14.71 -3.03
CA SER A 75 2.68 14.54 -4.23
C SER A 75 3.26 13.51 -5.20
N LEU A 76 4.56 13.20 -5.06
CA LEU A 76 5.27 12.17 -5.82
C LEU A 76 5.69 11.02 -4.90
N MET A 77 5.40 9.80 -5.34
CA MET A 77 5.84 8.57 -4.69
C MET A 77 6.57 7.67 -5.69
N TYR A 78 7.71 7.13 -5.27
CA TYR A 78 8.47 6.14 -6.02
C TYR A 78 8.04 4.73 -5.62
N LEU A 79 7.98 3.85 -6.62
CA LEU A 79 7.62 2.45 -6.47
C LEU A 79 8.82 1.58 -6.84
N GLY A 80 9.33 0.83 -5.88
CA GLY A 80 10.36 -0.17 -6.13
C GLY A 80 9.73 -1.53 -6.40
N THR A 81 9.94 -2.04 -7.61
CA THR A 81 9.49 -3.36 -8.06
C THR A 81 10.68 -4.29 -8.20
N ALA A 82 10.53 -5.58 -7.89
CA ALA A 82 11.57 -6.55 -8.23
C ALA A 82 11.57 -6.75 -9.76
N LEU A 83 12.72 -6.59 -10.40
CA LEU A 83 12.91 -7.08 -11.76
C LEU A 83 12.77 -8.61 -11.70
N GLY A 84 11.95 -9.18 -12.60
CA GLY A 84 11.95 -10.63 -12.82
C GLY A 84 13.38 -11.08 -13.09
N GLU A 85 13.76 -12.20 -12.47
CA GLU A 85 15.08 -12.82 -12.61
C GLU A 85 15.53 -12.82 -14.08
N ILE A 86 16.75 -12.31 -14.33
CA ILE A 86 17.44 -12.43 -15.62
C ILE A 86 18.00 -13.82 -15.83
#